data_AF-A0A9E2EIU5-F1
#
_entry.id   AF-A0A9E2EIU5-F1
#
_cell.length_a   1.000
_cell.length_b   1.000
_cell.length_c   1.000
_cell.angle_alpha   90.00
_cell.angle_beta   90.00
_cell.angle_gamma   90.00
#
_symmetry.space_group_name_H-M   'P 1'
#
loop_
_entity.id
_entity.type
_entity.pdbx_description
1 polymer ?
#
loop_
_entity_poly.entity_id
_entity_poly.type
_entity_poly.pdbx_seq_one_letter_code
_entity_poly.pdbx_strand_id
1 'polypeptide(L)'
;MRIILMTLAVVACMSTVLAEEPVADGLDYGDHSSVTLMVKGWEALGEGKYKDAVKLTEKCAELYEKKAQEMQASLSAKPSADVVNEYWALNDVGTCYFIMGEALVKLGRKSEALVAYKVVRDDLYYAQAWDPKGWHWSPADAAYPKVQMLESQQKVDF
;
A
#
# COMPACT_ATOMS: atom_id res chain seq x y z
N MET A 1 -56.63 -54.49 -1.73
CA MET A 1 -56.59 -53.06 -2.09
C MET A 1 -55.66 -52.37 -1.09
N ARG A 2 -54.40 -52.10 -1.47
CA ARG A 2 -53.42 -51.36 -0.65
C ARG A 2 -52.82 -50.29 -1.56
N ILE A 3 -53.20 -49.05 -1.31
CA ILE A 3 -52.72 -47.88 -2.04
C ILE A 3 -51.40 -47.47 -1.38
N ILE A 4 -50.29 -47.62 -2.10
CA ILE A 4 -48.96 -47.15 -1.67
C ILE A 4 -48.81 -45.73 -2.21
N LEU A 5 -48.81 -44.77 -1.30
CA LEU A 5 -48.56 -43.36 -1.59
C LEU A 5 -47.04 -43.14 -1.66
N MET A 6 -46.48 -43.00 -2.86
CA MET A 6 -45.10 -42.54 -3.06
C MET A 6 -45.07 -41.01 -2.94
N THR A 7 -44.48 -40.50 -1.86
CA THR A 7 -44.11 -39.09 -1.72
C THR A 7 -42.76 -38.85 -2.39
N LEU A 8 -42.78 -38.10 -3.48
CA LEU A 8 -41.61 -37.61 -4.20
C LEU A 8 -41.06 -36.39 -3.44
N ALA A 9 -39.90 -36.52 -2.80
CA ALA A 9 -39.19 -35.39 -2.20
C ALA A 9 -38.38 -34.67 -3.30
N VAL A 10 -38.85 -33.49 -3.71
CA VAL A 10 -38.09 -32.57 -4.57
C VAL A 10 -37.09 -31.84 -3.69
N VAL A 11 -35.82 -32.23 -3.75
CA VAL A 11 -34.72 -31.49 -3.14
C VAL A 11 -34.43 -30.28 -4.03
N ALA A 12 -34.98 -29.13 -3.67
CA ALA A 12 -34.61 -27.86 -4.27
C ALA A 12 -33.17 -27.52 -3.84
N CYS A 13 -32.23 -27.66 -4.77
CA CYS A 13 -30.87 -27.13 -4.61
C CYS A 13 -30.96 -25.61 -4.73
N MET A 14 -31.28 -24.97 -3.61
CA MET A 14 -31.32 -23.53 -3.49
C MET A 14 -29.86 -23.06 -3.44
N SER A 15 -29.31 -22.75 -4.62
CA SER A 15 -28.00 -22.11 -4.72
C SER A 15 -28.07 -20.80 -3.95
N THR A 16 -27.45 -20.77 -2.76
CA THR A 16 -27.22 -19.52 -2.04
C THR A 16 -26.27 -18.69 -2.88
N VAL A 17 -26.82 -17.79 -3.69
CA VAL A 17 -26.11 -16.58 -4.09
C VAL A 17 -25.78 -15.88 -2.79
N LEU A 18 -24.52 -15.92 -2.39
CA LEU A 18 -24.00 -15.01 -1.38
C LEU A 18 -24.20 -13.61 -1.97
N ALA A 19 -25.19 -12.89 -1.47
CA ALA A 19 -25.27 -11.47 -1.69
C ALA A 19 -23.97 -10.87 -1.14
N GLU A 20 -23.16 -10.27 -1.99
CA GLU A 20 -22.10 -9.38 -1.51
C GLU A 20 -22.81 -8.22 -0.81
N GLU A 21 -22.69 -8.19 0.52
CA GLU A 21 -23.14 -7.07 1.33
C GLU A 21 -22.52 -5.77 0.77
N PRO A 22 -23.30 -4.70 0.57
CA PRO A 22 -22.74 -3.42 0.14
C PRO A 22 -21.81 -2.89 1.24
N VAL A 23 -20.50 -3.00 1.01
CA VAL A 23 -19.50 -2.46 1.94
C VAL A 23 -19.67 -0.95 1.97
N ALA A 24 -20.08 -0.43 3.12
CA ALA A 24 -20.21 1.00 3.37
C ALA A 24 -18.86 1.70 3.10
N ASP A 25 -18.86 2.56 2.08
CA ASP A 25 -17.69 3.17 1.42
C ASP A 25 -17.18 4.40 2.19
N GLY A 26 -16.61 4.18 3.36
CA GLY A 26 -15.96 5.23 4.16
C GLY A 26 -14.68 4.73 4.79
N LEU A 27 -13.62 4.63 3.99
CA LEU A 27 -12.28 4.32 4.50
C LEU A 27 -11.90 5.34 5.59
N ASP A 28 -11.52 4.85 6.78
CA ASP A 28 -11.11 5.71 7.89
C ASP A 28 -9.66 6.19 7.72
N TYR A 29 -9.52 7.44 7.27
CA TYR A 29 -8.24 8.15 7.14
C TYR A 29 -7.67 8.70 8.46
N GLY A 30 -8.38 8.54 9.58
CA GLY A 30 -7.99 9.09 10.87
C GLY A 30 -7.93 10.62 10.88
N ASP A 31 -6.92 11.19 11.55
CA ASP A 31 -6.70 12.64 11.64
C ASP A 31 -6.07 13.25 10.38
N HIS A 32 -5.90 12.45 9.33
CA HIS A 32 -5.27 12.83 8.06
C HIS A 32 -3.81 13.26 8.16
N SER A 33 -3.16 13.10 9.32
CA SER A 33 -1.72 13.35 9.42
C SER A 33 -0.93 12.34 8.59
N SER A 34 0.25 12.74 8.11
CA SER A 34 1.11 11.90 7.28
C SER A 34 1.47 10.58 7.99
N VAL A 35 1.79 10.65 9.28
CA VAL A 35 2.12 9.49 10.11
C VAL A 35 0.91 8.58 10.30
N THR A 36 -0.29 9.11 10.57
CA THR A 36 -1.51 8.30 10.71
C THR A 36 -1.82 7.55 9.42
N LEU A 37 -1.73 8.23 8.28
CA LEU A 37 -1.97 7.63 6.97
C LEU A 37 -0.92 6.56 6.64
N MET A 38 0.35 6.81 6.93
CA MET A 38 1.43 5.84 6.75
C MET A 38 1.24 4.60 7.63
N VAL A 39 0.95 4.78 8.92
CA VAL A 39 0.73 3.68 9.87
C VAL A 39 -0.46 2.83 9.46
N LYS A 40 -1.60 3.46 9.16
CA LYS A 40 -2.78 2.75 8.63
C LYS A 40 -2.48 2.04 7.31
N GLY A 41 -1.64 2.62 6.45
CA GLY A 41 -1.18 1.99 5.21
C GLY A 41 -0.42 0.68 5.46
N TRP A 42 0.47 0.66 6.47
CA TRP A 42 1.16 -0.55 6.92
C TRP A 42 0.19 -1.59 7.47
N GLU A 43 -0.75 -1.17 8.33
CA GLU A 43 -1.77 -2.04 8.91
C GLU A 43 -2.62 -2.70 7.80
N ALA A 44 -3.14 -1.90 6.88
CA ALA A 44 -3.92 -2.39 5.74
C ALA A 44 -3.13 -3.36 4.86
N LEU A 45 -1.85 -3.06 4.58
CA LEU A 45 -0.97 -3.96 3.83
C LEU A 45 -0.77 -5.30 4.56
N GLY A 46 -0.50 -5.26 5.87
CA GLY A 46 -0.31 -6.45 6.71
C GLY A 46 -1.57 -7.31 6.83
N GLU A 47 -2.74 -6.69 6.82
CA GLU A 47 -4.05 -7.37 6.86
C GLU A 47 -4.52 -7.88 5.49
N GLY A 48 -3.76 -7.64 4.41
CA GLY A 48 -4.15 -8.02 3.05
C GLY A 48 -5.19 -7.10 2.40
N LYS A 49 -5.52 -5.97 3.03
CA LYS A 49 -6.43 -4.94 2.52
C LYS A 49 -5.71 -4.04 1.52
N TYR A 50 -5.20 -4.61 0.44
CA TYR A 50 -4.30 -3.93 -0.49
C TYR A 50 -4.93 -2.69 -1.15
N LYS A 51 -6.24 -2.70 -1.44
CA LYS A 51 -6.94 -1.53 -1.99
C LYS A 51 -6.97 -0.37 -0.98
N ASP A 52 -7.15 -0.67 0.30
CA ASP A 52 -7.18 0.34 1.36
C ASP A 52 -5.77 0.89 1.61
N ALA A 53 -4.74 0.03 1.58
CA ALA A 53 -3.35 0.46 1.65
C ALA A 53 -2.99 1.45 0.53
N VAL A 54 -3.45 1.19 -0.70
CA VAL A 54 -3.28 2.13 -1.83
C VAL A 54 -4.00 3.45 -1.55
N LYS A 55 -5.29 3.42 -1.18
CA LYS A 55 -6.06 4.65 -0.89
C LYS A 55 -5.43 5.51 0.23
N LEU A 56 -4.96 4.89 1.31
CA LEU A 56 -4.32 5.58 2.44
C LEU A 56 -3.00 6.24 2.03
N THR A 57 -2.18 5.52 1.28
CA THR A 57 -0.88 6.02 0.81
C THR A 57 -1.02 7.08 -0.27
N GLU A 58 -1.99 6.96 -1.17
CA GLU A 58 -2.37 7.99 -2.15
C GLU A 58 -2.84 9.26 -1.43
N LYS A 59 -3.66 9.14 -0.37
CA LYS A 59 -4.08 10.29 0.43
C LYS A 59 -2.89 10.97 1.11
N CYS A 60 -1.89 10.21 1.59
CA CYS A 60 -0.69 10.80 2.18
C CYS A 60 0.11 11.60 1.14
N ALA A 61 0.33 11.02 -0.06
CA ALA A 61 0.98 11.72 -1.16
C ALA A 61 0.21 12.98 -1.58
N GLU A 62 -1.11 12.90 -1.76
CA GLU A 62 -1.97 14.03 -2.11
C GLU A 62 -1.80 15.23 -1.16
N LEU A 63 -1.69 14.97 0.14
CA LEU A 63 -1.61 16.02 1.15
C LEU A 63 -0.19 16.54 1.38
N TYR A 64 0.83 15.70 1.22
CA TYR A 64 2.16 15.97 1.75
C TYR A 64 3.33 15.84 0.76
N GLU A 65 3.10 15.38 -0.48
CA GLU A 65 4.18 15.15 -1.45
C GLU A 65 5.01 16.41 -1.73
N LYS A 66 4.36 17.56 -1.90
CA LYS A 66 5.07 18.84 -2.08
C LYS A 66 6.01 19.13 -0.91
N LYS A 67 5.58 18.87 0.32
CA LYS A 67 6.40 19.08 1.53
C LYS A 67 7.56 18.09 1.62
N ALA A 68 7.32 16.83 1.23
CA ALA A 68 8.35 15.82 1.12
C ALA A 68 9.44 16.21 0.11
N GLN A 69 9.05 16.73 -1.05
CA GLN A 69 9.98 17.23 -2.07
C GLN A 69 10.79 18.46 -1.58
N GLU A 70 10.16 19.41 -0.88
CA GLU A 70 10.87 20.54 -0.25
C GLU A 70 11.93 20.05 0.75
N MET A 71 11.59 19.06 1.58
CA MET A 71 12.50 18.46 2.55
C MET A 71 13.65 17.70 1.86
N GLN A 72 13.34 16.90 0.84
CA GLN A 72 14.35 16.21 0.02
C GLN A 72 15.36 17.22 -0.57
N ALA A 73 14.87 18.31 -1.17
CA ALA A 73 15.70 19.32 -1.82
C ALA A 73 16.58 20.11 -0.83
N SER A 74 16.19 20.15 0.46
CA SER A 74 16.97 20.81 1.52
C SER A 74 18.18 20.00 1.99
N LEU A 75 18.24 18.72 1.63
CA LEU A 75 19.25 17.77 2.07
C LEU A 75 20.33 17.56 1.00
N SER A 76 21.58 17.44 1.46
CA SER A 76 22.70 17.01 0.62
C SER A 76 23.15 15.56 0.91
N ALA A 77 22.63 14.97 2.00
CA ALA A 77 22.89 13.59 2.41
C ALA A 77 21.72 13.09 3.29
N LYS A 78 21.64 11.78 3.54
CA LYS A 78 20.68 11.21 4.51
C LYS A 78 20.96 11.83 5.91
N PRO A 79 19.95 12.41 6.59
CA PRO A 79 20.11 12.97 7.92
C PRO A 79 20.45 11.87 8.95
N SER A 80 21.19 12.23 9.99
CA SER A 80 21.52 11.32 11.08
C SER A 80 20.31 11.05 11.98
N ALA A 81 20.38 9.97 12.78
CA ALA A 81 19.25 9.48 13.57
C ALA A 81 18.74 10.46 14.64
N ASP A 82 19.55 11.42 15.06
CA ASP A 82 19.20 12.48 16.00
C ASP A 82 18.26 13.55 15.40
N VAL A 83 18.33 13.79 14.09
CA VAL A 83 17.54 14.80 13.38
C VAL A 83 16.61 14.23 12.31
N VAL A 84 16.62 12.92 12.10
CA VAL A 84 15.81 12.24 11.08
C VAL A 84 14.32 12.59 11.17
N ASN A 85 13.78 12.75 12.39
CA ASN A 85 12.38 13.08 12.63
C ASN A 85 11.99 14.51 12.20
N GLU A 86 12.95 15.41 11.99
CA GLU A 86 12.68 16.76 11.47
C GLU A 86 12.22 16.71 10.00
N TYR A 87 12.55 15.62 9.29
CA TYR A 87 12.19 15.37 7.90
C TYR A 87 10.94 14.50 7.78
N TRP A 88 9.96 14.74 8.67
CA TRP A 88 8.74 13.93 8.81
C TRP A 88 8.01 13.69 7.49
N ALA A 89 7.77 14.73 6.69
CA ALA A 89 7.00 14.58 5.45
C ALA A 89 7.74 13.72 4.43
N LEU A 90 9.05 13.92 4.31
CA LEU A 90 9.90 13.10 3.45
C LEU A 90 9.86 11.63 3.86
N ASN A 91 10.01 11.36 5.15
CA ASN A 91 10.02 10.01 5.70
C ASN A 91 8.67 9.31 5.53
N ASP A 92 7.58 9.99 5.92
CA ASP A 92 6.24 9.43 5.87
C ASP A 92 5.78 9.19 4.42
N VAL A 93 5.94 10.18 3.52
CA VAL A 93 5.53 10.06 2.12
C VAL A 93 6.41 9.06 1.37
N GLY A 94 7.74 9.07 1.57
CA GLY A 94 8.63 8.08 0.98
C GLY A 94 8.26 6.65 1.39
N THR A 95 7.89 6.45 2.65
CA THR A 95 7.39 5.17 3.15
C THR A 95 6.04 4.82 2.54
N CYS A 96 5.14 5.78 2.38
CA CYS A 96 3.84 5.58 1.73
C CYS A 96 3.98 5.10 0.29
N TYR A 97 4.89 5.67 -0.50
CA TYR A 97 5.16 5.17 -1.86
C TYR A 97 5.69 3.74 -1.88
N PHE A 98 6.53 3.37 -0.90
CA PHE A 98 6.99 1.98 -0.76
C PHE A 98 5.83 1.03 -0.43
N ILE A 99 4.98 1.36 0.55
CA ILE A 99 3.78 0.59 0.91
C ILE A 99 2.84 0.46 -0.29
N MET A 100 2.61 1.57 -1.02
CA MET A 100 1.77 1.62 -2.21
C MET A 100 2.28 0.65 -3.27
N GLY A 101 3.59 0.64 -3.54
CA GLY A 101 4.21 -0.30 -4.47
C GLY A 101 4.00 -1.76 -4.05
N GLU A 102 4.16 -2.09 -2.76
CA GLU A 102 3.96 -3.46 -2.26
C GLU A 102 2.49 -3.89 -2.42
N ALA A 103 1.55 -3.02 -2.08
CA ALA A 103 0.11 -3.27 -2.25
C ALA A 103 -0.28 -3.44 -3.73
N LEU A 104 0.23 -2.59 -4.62
CA LEU A 104 -0.04 -2.64 -6.06
C LEU A 104 0.50 -3.93 -6.69
N VAL A 105 1.66 -4.42 -6.28
CA VAL A 105 2.18 -5.74 -6.71
C VAL A 105 1.21 -6.85 -6.31
N LYS A 106 0.68 -6.83 -5.08
CA LYS A 106 -0.29 -7.82 -4.61
C LYS A 106 -1.62 -7.78 -5.36
N LEU A 107 -1.98 -6.62 -5.91
CA LEU A 107 -3.15 -6.43 -6.77
C LEU A 107 -2.89 -6.77 -8.25
N GLY A 108 -1.67 -7.18 -8.62
CA GLY A 108 -1.29 -7.41 -10.03
C GLY A 108 -1.09 -6.13 -10.85
N ARG A 109 -1.17 -4.96 -10.22
CA ARG A 109 -1.02 -3.62 -10.84
C ARG A 109 0.46 -3.25 -10.97
N LYS A 110 1.24 -4.09 -11.65
CA LYS A 110 2.72 -4.00 -11.69
C LYS A 110 3.27 -2.69 -12.28
N SER A 111 2.65 -2.16 -13.33
CA SER A 111 3.10 -0.90 -13.94
C SER A 111 2.93 0.28 -12.98
N GLU A 112 1.84 0.31 -12.21
CA GLU A 112 1.60 1.34 -11.21
C GLU A 112 2.52 1.17 -10.00
N ALA A 113 2.78 -0.08 -9.60
CA ALA A 113 3.77 -0.36 -8.56
C ALA A 113 5.16 0.15 -8.95
N LEU A 114 5.56 -0.05 -10.21
CA LEU A 114 6.83 0.44 -10.74
C LEU A 114 6.91 1.97 -10.65
N VAL A 115 5.83 2.69 -10.96
CA VAL A 115 5.78 4.15 -10.80
C VAL A 115 5.96 4.55 -9.33
N ALA A 116 5.21 3.94 -8.41
CA ALA A 116 5.32 4.24 -6.98
C ALA A 116 6.74 4.00 -6.42
N TYR A 117 7.36 2.86 -6.78
CA TYR A 117 8.74 2.58 -6.36
C TYR A 117 9.75 3.55 -6.96
N LYS A 118 9.53 4.03 -8.19
CA LYS A 118 10.42 5.02 -8.80
C LYS A 118 10.36 6.37 -8.09
N VAL A 119 9.19 6.83 -7.66
CA VAL A 119 9.08 8.09 -6.90
C VAL A 119 9.95 8.04 -5.66
N VAL A 120 9.87 6.98 -4.85
CA VAL A 120 10.71 6.89 -3.65
C VAL A 120 12.20 6.70 -3.97
N ARG A 121 12.53 5.95 -5.01
CA ARG A 121 13.92 5.70 -5.43
C ARG A 121 14.60 6.95 -6.01
N ASP A 122 13.87 7.74 -6.80
CA ASP A 122 14.42 8.81 -7.64
C ASP A 122 14.16 10.20 -7.06
N ASP A 123 13.00 10.40 -6.42
CA ASP A 123 12.53 11.73 -6.00
C ASP A 123 12.54 11.91 -4.47
N LEU A 124 12.49 10.83 -3.68
CA LEU A 124 12.46 10.87 -2.20
C LEU A 124 13.55 10.01 -1.57
N TYR A 125 14.73 9.96 -2.20
CA TYR A 125 15.80 9.01 -1.91
C TYR A 125 16.51 9.20 -0.55
N TYR A 126 16.25 10.30 0.15
CA TYR A 126 16.74 10.51 1.52
C TYR A 126 15.73 10.15 2.62
N ALA A 127 14.54 9.67 2.25
CA ALA A 127 13.57 9.16 3.21
C ALA A 127 14.17 8.03 4.09
N GLN A 128 13.82 8.09 5.37
CA GLN A 128 14.21 7.12 6.39
C GLN A 128 13.04 6.84 7.32
N ALA A 129 12.75 5.57 7.57
CA ALA A 129 11.65 5.17 8.44
C ALA A 129 12.15 4.35 9.61
N TRP A 130 11.57 4.57 10.79
CA TRP A 130 11.87 3.79 11.98
C TRP A 130 11.27 2.38 11.86
N ASP A 131 12.12 1.36 11.99
CA ASP A 131 11.69 -0.01 12.23
C ASP A 131 11.56 -0.22 13.75
N PRO A 132 10.42 -0.71 14.26
CA PRO A 132 10.24 -1.03 15.68
C PRO A 132 11.30 -1.97 16.27
N LYS A 133 12.07 -2.68 15.43
CA LYS A 133 13.20 -3.52 15.83
C LYS A 133 14.50 -2.75 16.12
N GLY A 134 14.50 -1.42 16.01
CA GLY A 134 15.55 -0.58 16.58
C GLY A 134 16.48 0.09 15.57
N TRP A 135 16.12 0.17 14.29
CA TRP A 135 16.94 0.83 13.26
C TRP A 135 16.10 1.69 12.33
N HIS A 136 16.73 2.69 11.70
CA HIS A 136 16.13 3.38 10.55
C HIS A 136 16.50 2.63 9.27
N TRP A 137 15.51 2.36 8.43
CA TRP A 137 15.72 1.80 7.09
C TRP A 137 15.37 2.84 6.02
N SER A 138 15.85 2.63 4.79
CA SER A 138 15.58 3.52 3.67
C SER A 138 14.53 2.91 2.72
N PRO A 139 13.37 3.56 2.56
CA PRO A 139 12.38 3.20 1.55
C PRO A 139 12.94 3.12 0.12
N ALA A 140 13.87 4.01 -0.22
CA ALA A 140 14.52 4.03 -1.52
C ALA A 140 15.43 2.81 -1.76
N ASP A 141 16.24 2.45 -0.75
CA ASP A 141 17.11 1.27 -0.84
C ASP A 141 16.27 -0.02 -0.94
N ALA A 142 15.13 -0.08 -0.25
CA ALA A 142 14.19 -1.20 -0.33
C ALA A 142 13.44 -1.26 -1.67
N ALA A 143 13.12 -0.12 -2.27
CA ALA A 143 12.44 -0.01 -3.56
C ALA A 143 13.37 -0.36 -4.74
N TYR A 144 14.67 -0.07 -4.63
CA TYR A 144 15.65 -0.28 -5.69
C TYR A 144 15.61 -1.68 -6.35
N PRO A 145 15.71 -2.81 -5.61
CA PRO A 145 15.62 -4.15 -6.22
C PRO A 145 14.24 -4.44 -6.81
N LYS A 146 13.16 -3.83 -6.27
CA LYS A 146 11.79 -4.01 -6.79
C LYS A 146 11.65 -3.37 -8.17
N VAL A 147 12.23 -2.19 -8.37
CA VAL A 147 12.27 -1.53 -9.68
C VAL A 147 13.00 -2.40 -10.71
N GLN A 148 14.20 -2.90 -10.38
CA GLN A 148 14.96 -3.75 -11.31
C GLN A 148 14.17 -4.99 -11.73
N MET A 149 13.54 -5.66 -10.76
CA MET A 149 12.72 -6.84 -11.03
C MET A 149 11.57 -6.51 -11.98
N LEU A 150 10.78 -5.46 -11.69
CA LEU A 150 9.61 -5.10 -12.50
C LEU A 150 10.00 -4.63 -13.90
N GLU A 151 11.08 -3.85 -14.05
CA GLU A 151 11.59 -3.43 -15.36
C GLU A 151 12.09 -4.62 -16.19
N SER A 152 12.71 -5.61 -15.55
CA SER A 152 13.15 -6.83 -16.26
C SER A 152 11.96 -7.64 -16.77
N GLN A 153 10.88 -7.75 -16.00
CA GLN A 153 9.67 -8.47 -16.39
C GLN A 153 8.98 -7.79 -17.57
N GLN A 154 8.85 -6.45 -17.52
CA GLN A 154 8.25 -5.69 -18.63
C GLN A 154 8.98 -5.90 -19.96
N LYS A 155 10.30 -6.10 -19.96
CA LYS A 155 11.08 -6.33 -21.19
C LYS A 155 10.88 -7.72 -21.80
N VAL A 156 10.43 -8.70 -21.02
CA VAL A 156 10.23 -10.09 -21.46
C VAL A 156 8.81 -10.30 -22.03
N ASP A 157 7.87 -9.40 -21.70
CA ASP A 157 6.47 -9.47 -22.14
C ASP A 157 6.25 -8.91 -23.57
N PHE A 158 7.31 -8.55 -24.30
CA PHE A 158 7.30 -8.09 -25.70
C PHE A 158 7.91 -9.13 -26.65
#